data_AF-A0A2S2P1X5-F1
#
_entry.id   AF-A0A2S2P1X5-F1
#
_cell.length_a   1.000
_cell.length_b   1.000
_cell.length_c   1.000
_cell.angle_alpha   90.00
_cell.angle_beta   90.00
_cell.angle_gamma   90.00
#
_symmetry.space_group_name_H-M   'P 1'
#
loop_
_entity.id
_entity.type
_entity.pdbx_description
1 polymer ?
#
loop_
_entity_poly.entity_id
_entity_poly.type
_entity_poly.pdbx_seq_one_letter_code
_entity_poly.pdbx_strand_id
1 'polypeptide(L)'
;MCVKNIILVIITFIHFTESEFIAYDCDGPAQNVTSFDSLEVDNCDFPIPSKTQQVPRIQLLQRIETYPVHFKSCFISVDYLITRCSIFEDAQAVEGGYFSDIVELGNARCWEIHQKRSFTFPLGGVVTDLQINETTLISHTVAGSLDRFGNCKGTNYKSNRGEWENVIVQAKFKIYLSEGTAIANSKDNTLILPSGTKMKLSDNYGVDTFKGETVWTNNHYNCEEQDFVVLFDGPSSLITSITNDNSTLYTYIVETDKIVFALKKIKKTFACEIPVIQTEHTQLLILTDTMFLNNFHIKSISPQNTDLIAYVNTKFVYVENFFKSTITALYNDLLQKQCVLERELLQQRLTLASNNLPEFAYIMGGGPGFTAVKHAEIIYLIKCKKVSVEVTKKDTSCYNELTVLYNNKTYYMAPKTHTLQKYGTQINCNSLFPPAFNLDGNWYGFFPNIQEIKTPQKLKPNTAWTWTYKSLDFLMNSGIYTKDTMKAFQQHIIYPQEVDAVKNNIIRQSMGYETVSQCLQFKHLIDENTLGKMVEDKLFKLWGWFTTIGTFVSGLMGILFVIKVTLTLIDTGINITFLYKTFGWSTKLLAGFFSSITHHLILRYNKNNYLKNKQFDEDSLEIKNFQCHKNKINIYPN
;
A
#
# COMPACT_ATOMS: atom_id res chain seq x y z
N MET A 1 33.95 81.85 -39.36
CA MET A 1 34.96 82.30 -40.33
C MET A 1 34.75 81.52 -41.61
N CYS A 2 34.48 82.24 -42.69
CA CYS A 2 34.03 81.73 -43.99
C CYS A 2 34.99 80.71 -44.63
N VAL A 3 34.44 80.02 -45.63
CA VAL A 3 34.99 79.64 -46.95
C VAL A 3 34.75 78.14 -47.20
N LYS A 4 34.23 77.64 -48.33
CA LYS A 4 33.48 78.15 -49.49
C LYS A 4 33.18 76.88 -50.30
N ASN A 5 31.94 76.71 -50.75
CA ASN A 5 31.48 75.58 -51.56
C ASN A 5 32.34 75.35 -52.80
N ILE A 6 32.75 74.10 -53.03
CA ILE A 6 33.15 73.57 -54.33
C ILE A 6 32.19 72.40 -54.62
N ILE A 7 31.30 72.61 -55.59
CA ILE A 7 30.44 71.57 -56.16
C ILE A 7 31.31 70.81 -57.17
N LEU A 8 31.66 69.57 -56.84
CA LEU A 8 32.31 68.62 -57.75
C LEU A 8 31.20 67.83 -58.47
N VAL A 9 30.99 68.12 -59.76
CA VAL A 9 30.10 67.32 -60.62
C VAL A 9 30.88 66.06 -61.02
N ILE A 10 30.53 64.93 -60.37
CA ILE A 10 31.02 63.60 -60.76
C ILE A 10 30.17 63.15 -61.95
N ILE A 11 30.75 63.19 -63.15
CA ILE A 11 30.23 62.49 -64.33
C ILE A 11 30.55 61.01 -64.13
N THR A 12 29.56 60.25 -63.67
CA THR A 12 29.58 58.79 -63.68
C THR A 12 29.36 58.32 -65.12
N PHE A 13 30.46 57.98 -65.81
CA PHE A 13 30.40 57.07 -66.94
C PHE A 13 29.90 55.72 -66.42
N ILE A 14 28.61 55.46 -66.59
CA ILE A 14 28.04 54.12 -66.48
C ILE A 14 28.61 53.34 -67.67
N HIS A 15 29.70 52.61 -67.43
CA HIS A 15 30.01 51.45 -68.25
C HIS A 15 28.83 50.50 -68.08
N PHE A 16 28.01 50.37 -69.13
CA PHE A 16 27.14 49.22 -69.29
C PHE A 16 28.04 48.00 -69.18
N THR A 17 27.93 47.26 -68.08
CA THR A 17 28.52 45.94 -67.98
C THR A 17 27.82 45.10 -69.05
N GLU A 18 28.56 44.74 -70.10
CA GLU A 18 28.19 43.63 -70.96
C GLU A 18 27.90 42.45 -70.03
N SER A 19 26.66 41.94 -70.07
CA SER A 19 26.23 40.86 -69.21
C SER A 19 26.96 39.58 -69.65
N GLU A 20 28.14 39.35 -69.08
CA GLU A 20 28.89 38.11 -69.26
C GLU A 20 28.08 36.94 -68.71
N PHE A 21 27.66 36.04 -69.61
CA PHE A 21 26.86 34.88 -69.29
C PHE A 21 27.74 33.64 -69.15
N ILE A 22 27.38 32.74 -68.25
CA ILE A 22 28.15 31.51 -68.03
C ILE A 22 27.58 30.40 -68.92
N ALA A 23 28.43 29.86 -69.79
CA ALA A 23 28.16 28.65 -70.55
C ALA A 23 29.24 27.59 -70.30
N TYR A 24 29.09 26.41 -70.90
CA TYR A 24 29.99 25.28 -70.68
C TYR A 24 30.45 24.64 -72.00
N ASP A 25 31.77 24.55 -72.15
CA ASP A 25 32.44 23.95 -73.30
C ASP A 25 32.79 22.48 -73.02
N CYS A 26 32.26 21.60 -73.87
CA CYS A 26 32.44 20.15 -73.80
C CYS A 26 33.37 19.60 -74.91
N ASP A 27 34.04 20.45 -75.70
CA ASP A 27 34.93 20.02 -76.80
C ASP A 27 36.41 19.87 -76.33
N GLY A 28 36.71 20.06 -75.03
CA GLY A 28 38.08 20.10 -74.49
C GLY A 28 38.69 18.74 -74.05
N PRO A 29 40.04 18.61 -73.98
CA PRO A 29 40.75 17.33 -73.81
C PRO A 29 40.90 16.79 -72.36
N ALA A 30 40.18 17.33 -71.37
CA ALA A 30 40.20 16.79 -70.00
C ALA A 30 38.82 16.95 -69.35
N GLN A 31 37.99 15.91 -69.47
CA GLN A 31 36.64 15.91 -68.91
C GLN A 31 36.53 14.78 -67.90
N ASN A 32 35.98 15.08 -66.73
CA ASN A 32 35.70 14.06 -65.72
C ASN A 32 34.49 13.27 -66.21
N VAL A 33 34.68 11.99 -66.52
CA VAL A 33 33.66 11.10 -67.08
C VAL A 33 33.28 10.06 -66.02
N THR A 34 31.99 10.00 -65.69
CA THR A 34 31.42 8.93 -64.88
C THR A 34 30.49 8.09 -65.75
N SER A 35 30.59 6.77 -65.66
CA SER A 35 29.75 5.85 -66.42
C SER A 35 28.66 5.24 -65.55
N PHE A 36 27.46 5.11 -66.11
CA PHE A 36 26.31 4.47 -65.48
C PHE A 36 25.81 3.30 -66.34
N ASP A 37 25.34 2.25 -65.67
CA ASP A 37 24.55 1.18 -66.29
C ASP A 37 23.21 1.76 -66.77
N SER A 38 22.78 1.41 -67.98
CA SER A 38 21.51 1.85 -68.56
C SER A 38 20.36 0.85 -68.44
N LEU A 39 20.63 -0.35 -67.92
CA LEU A 39 19.70 -1.48 -67.89
C LEU A 39 18.93 -1.57 -66.57
N GLU A 40 19.62 -1.49 -65.42
CA GLU A 40 19.00 -1.66 -64.11
C GLU A 40 19.58 -0.77 -63.01
N VAL A 41 18.85 -0.69 -61.89
CA VAL A 41 19.26 -0.01 -60.65
C VAL A 41 19.36 -1.08 -59.56
N ASP A 42 20.43 -1.03 -58.78
CA ASP A 42 20.71 -2.00 -57.72
C ASP A 42 19.58 -2.18 -56.70
N ASN A 43 19.47 -3.39 -56.16
CA ASN A 43 18.51 -3.77 -55.11
C ASN A 43 18.89 -3.16 -53.76
N CYS A 44 17.87 -2.91 -52.94
CA CYS A 44 18.07 -2.46 -51.57
C CYS A 44 18.58 -3.62 -50.70
N ASP A 45 19.72 -3.43 -50.07
CA ASP A 45 20.28 -4.37 -49.08
C ASP A 45 19.82 -3.97 -47.66
N PHE A 46 19.30 -4.96 -46.90
CA PHE A 46 18.77 -4.72 -45.57
C PHE A 46 19.42 -5.61 -44.50
N PRO A 47 19.74 -5.07 -43.31
CA PRO A 47 20.13 -5.88 -42.18
C PRO A 47 18.96 -6.76 -41.69
N ILE A 48 19.28 -7.97 -41.27
CA ILE A 48 18.32 -8.97 -40.79
C ILE A 48 17.68 -8.47 -39.49
N PRO A 49 16.34 -8.39 -39.40
CA PRO A 49 15.66 -7.93 -38.18
C PRO A 49 15.81 -8.92 -37.02
N SER A 50 15.72 -8.40 -35.80
CA SER A 50 15.70 -9.16 -34.54
C SER A 50 14.62 -10.25 -34.57
N LYS A 51 15.00 -11.49 -34.29
CA LYS A 51 14.06 -12.61 -34.29
C LYS A 51 13.31 -12.67 -32.96
N THR A 52 11.98 -12.55 -33.03
CA THR A 52 11.08 -12.83 -31.90
C THR A 52 10.51 -14.23 -32.07
N GLN A 53 10.62 -15.06 -31.04
CA GLN A 53 10.11 -16.43 -31.01
C GLN A 53 9.06 -16.56 -29.90
N GLN A 54 7.94 -17.22 -30.18
CA GLN A 54 6.96 -17.56 -29.14
C GLN A 54 7.41 -18.82 -28.38
N VAL A 55 7.40 -18.74 -27.06
CA VAL A 55 7.64 -19.86 -26.14
C VAL A 55 6.29 -20.25 -25.54
N PRO A 56 5.82 -21.48 -25.76
CA PRO A 56 4.42 -21.86 -25.49
C PRO A 56 4.06 -21.83 -24.01
N ARG A 57 5.00 -22.16 -23.12
CA ARG A 57 4.78 -22.16 -21.67
C ARG A 57 6.10 -21.95 -20.93
N ILE A 58 6.10 -21.04 -19.97
CA ILE A 58 7.18 -20.80 -19.02
C ILE A 58 6.59 -20.68 -17.62
N GLN A 59 7.40 -20.93 -16.60
CA GLN A 59 7.11 -20.56 -15.23
C GLN A 59 8.13 -19.53 -14.73
N LEU A 60 7.63 -18.43 -14.18
CA LEU A 60 8.45 -17.47 -13.45
C LEU A 60 8.46 -17.88 -11.98
N LEU A 61 9.60 -18.36 -11.51
CA LEU A 61 9.83 -18.75 -10.12
C LEU A 61 10.44 -17.58 -9.36
N GLN A 62 10.02 -17.40 -8.12
CA GLN A 62 10.69 -16.53 -7.17
C GLN A 62 11.20 -17.34 -5.98
N ARG A 63 12.45 -17.11 -5.60
CA ARG A 63 13.01 -17.64 -4.36
C ARG A 63 12.39 -16.91 -3.16
N ILE A 64 11.84 -17.65 -2.21
CA ILE A 64 11.26 -17.13 -0.98
C ILE A 64 12.13 -17.50 0.22
N GLU A 65 12.15 -16.64 1.23
CA GLU A 65 12.91 -16.88 2.46
C GLU A 65 12.00 -17.32 3.62
N THR A 66 10.71 -16.99 3.54
CA THR A 66 9.73 -17.29 4.58
C THR A 66 8.57 -18.15 4.07
N TYR A 67 8.09 -19.08 4.90
CA TYR A 67 6.98 -19.98 4.58
C TYR A 67 6.10 -20.26 5.81
N PRO A 68 4.80 -20.56 5.62
CA PRO A 68 3.90 -20.84 6.73
C PRO A 68 4.17 -22.23 7.32
N VAL A 69 4.18 -22.32 8.65
CA VAL A 69 4.30 -23.58 9.42
C VAL A 69 3.16 -23.66 10.42
N HIS A 70 2.49 -24.81 10.46
CA HIS A 70 1.46 -25.07 11.46
C HIS A 70 2.08 -25.42 12.80
N PHE A 71 1.59 -24.77 13.86
CA PHE A 71 2.00 -25.02 15.23
C PHE A 71 0.80 -25.39 16.10
N LYS A 72 1.10 -26.09 17.20
CA LYS A 72 0.17 -26.42 18.28
C LYS A 72 0.74 -25.89 19.58
N SER A 73 -0.09 -25.43 20.50
CA SER A 73 0.35 -24.81 21.74
C SER A 73 -0.48 -25.30 22.92
N CYS A 74 0.22 -25.63 24.00
CA CYS A 74 -0.33 -26.12 25.26
C CYS A 74 0.04 -25.18 26.40
N PHE A 75 -0.97 -24.69 27.10
CA PHE A 75 -0.79 -23.95 28.34
C PHE A 75 -1.61 -24.61 29.45
N ILE A 76 -0.92 -25.12 30.47
CA ILE A 76 -1.55 -25.71 31.65
C ILE A 76 -1.03 -25.01 32.89
N SER A 77 -1.93 -24.32 33.60
CA SER A 77 -1.65 -23.77 34.92
C SER A 77 -2.48 -24.49 35.96
N VAL A 78 -1.92 -24.68 37.15
CA VAL A 78 -2.60 -25.35 38.26
C VAL A 78 -2.57 -24.47 39.50
N ASP A 79 -3.73 -24.32 40.14
CA ASP A 79 -3.86 -23.65 41.44
C ASP A 79 -4.04 -24.73 42.50
N TYR A 80 -3.09 -24.83 43.44
CA TYR A 80 -3.17 -25.74 44.57
C TYR A 80 -3.83 -25.05 45.76
N LEU A 81 -4.79 -25.74 46.36
CA LEU A 81 -5.39 -25.42 47.66
C LEU A 81 -5.16 -26.59 48.60
N ILE A 82 -4.34 -26.36 49.62
CA ILE A 82 -3.97 -27.30 50.66
C ILE A 82 -4.72 -26.89 51.93
N THR A 83 -5.45 -27.84 52.49
CA THR A 83 -6.19 -27.66 53.75
C THR A 83 -5.91 -28.82 54.68
N ARG A 84 -5.65 -28.53 55.97
CA ARG A 84 -5.50 -29.56 57.00
C ARG A 84 -6.86 -30.15 57.33
N CYS A 85 -6.92 -31.48 57.40
CA CYS A 85 -8.10 -32.20 57.84
C CYS A 85 -8.06 -32.33 59.37
N SER A 86 -8.99 -31.71 60.08
CA SER A 86 -9.07 -31.71 61.55
C SER A 86 -9.62 -33.03 62.10
N ILE A 87 -9.47 -33.25 63.41
CA ILE A 87 -10.09 -34.36 64.16
C ILE A 87 -11.63 -34.27 64.11
N PHE A 88 -12.17 -33.06 63.96
CA PHE A 88 -13.61 -32.80 63.83
C PHE A 88 -14.09 -32.77 62.36
N GLU A 89 -13.30 -33.32 61.43
CA GLU A 89 -13.61 -33.36 59.99
C GLU A 89 -13.73 -31.99 59.30
N ASP A 90 -13.32 -30.91 59.99
CA ASP A 90 -13.22 -29.55 59.41
C ASP A 90 -11.94 -29.35 58.58
N ALA A 91 -12.05 -28.61 57.47
CA ALA A 91 -10.91 -28.16 56.67
C ALA A 91 -10.34 -26.84 57.21
N GLN A 92 -9.07 -26.84 57.62
CA GLN A 92 -8.38 -25.65 58.13
C GLN A 92 -7.32 -25.15 57.15
N ALA A 93 -7.20 -23.83 57.01
CA ALA A 93 -6.13 -23.23 56.23
C ALA A 93 -4.76 -23.53 56.84
N VAL A 94 -3.78 -23.80 55.98
CA VAL A 94 -2.39 -24.00 56.39
C VAL A 94 -1.50 -22.91 55.80
N GLU A 95 -0.40 -22.61 56.49
CA GLU A 95 0.61 -21.70 55.97
C GLU A 95 1.19 -22.22 54.65
N GLY A 96 1.30 -21.35 53.65
CA GLY A 96 1.72 -21.73 52.30
C GLY A 96 0.72 -22.62 51.56
N GLY A 97 -0.50 -22.77 52.06
CA GLY A 97 -1.49 -23.70 51.51
C GLY A 97 -2.15 -23.28 50.21
N TYR A 98 -1.86 -22.10 49.66
CA TYR A 98 -2.34 -21.68 48.34
C TYR A 98 -1.20 -21.18 47.48
N PHE A 99 -1.00 -21.83 46.32
CA PHE A 99 -0.02 -21.39 45.33
C PHE A 99 -0.38 -21.91 43.94
N SER A 100 0.09 -21.20 42.92
CA SER A 100 -0.07 -21.59 41.52
C SER A 100 1.26 -22.06 40.95
N ASP A 101 1.19 -23.01 40.02
CA ASP A 101 2.33 -23.52 39.26
C ASP A 101 1.98 -23.70 37.78
N ILE A 102 2.99 -23.70 36.92
CA ILE A 102 2.83 -23.99 35.49
C ILE A 102 3.29 -25.44 35.28
N VAL A 103 2.45 -26.24 34.62
CA VAL A 103 2.79 -27.63 34.33
C VAL A 103 3.63 -27.67 33.05
N GLU A 104 4.91 -27.98 33.20
CA GLU A 104 5.81 -28.23 32.08
C GLU A 104 5.55 -29.62 31.49
N LEU A 105 5.16 -29.67 30.21
CA LEU A 105 4.80 -30.90 29.51
C LEU A 105 5.98 -31.40 28.67
N GLY A 106 6.65 -30.48 27.99
CA GLY A 106 7.60 -30.75 26.93
C GLY A 106 6.92 -31.16 25.61
N ASN A 107 7.75 -31.26 24.56
CA ASN A 107 7.29 -31.49 23.18
C ASN A 107 6.36 -32.72 23.04
N ALA A 108 6.80 -33.89 23.52
CA ALA A 108 6.07 -35.14 23.32
C ALA A 108 4.68 -35.14 23.99
N ARG A 109 4.56 -34.62 25.21
CA ARG A 109 3.28 -34.58 25.94
C ARG A 109 2.33 -33.54 25.36
N CYS A 110 2.83 -32.35 24.97
CA CYS A 110 1.98 -31.38 24.30
C CYS A 110 1.42 -31.96 22.99
N TRP A 111 2.24 -32.67 22.22
CA TRP A 111 1.79 -33.37 21.01
C TRP A 111 0.74 -34.44 21.30
N GLU A 112 0.97 -35.26 22.33
CA GLU A 112 0.06 -36.32 22.76
C GLU A 112 -1.31 -35.77 23.18
N ILE A 113 -1.35 -34.66 23.94
CA ILE A 113 -2.61 -34.04 24.37
C ILE A 113 -3.42 -33.53 23.17
N HIS A 114 -2.75 -32.93 22.17
CA HIS A 114 -3.42 -32.53 20.92
C HIS A 114 -3.93 -33.73 20.10
N GLN A 115 -3.23 -34.87 20.13
CA GLN A 115 -3.66 -36.08 19.41
C GLN A 115 -4.82 -36.80 20.11
N LYS A 116 -4.70 -37.05 21.42
CA LYS A 116 -5.66 -37.83 22.20
C LYS A 116 -6.84 -37.00 22.70
N ARG A 117 -6.75 -35.66 22.64
CA ARG A 117 -7.74 -34.73 23.23
C ARG A 117 -7.99 -35.02 24.71
N SER A 118 -6.96 -35.49 25.41
CA SER A 118 -7.04 -35.90 26.80
C SER A 118 -5.78 -35.53 27.57
N PHE A 119 -5.93 -35.22 28.85
CA PHE A 119 -4.80 -34.98 29.76
C PHE A 119 -4.89 -35.89 30.97
N THR A 120 -3.79 -36.57 31.27
CA THR A 120 -3.66 -37.47 32.42
C THR A 120 -2.97 -36.71 33.56
N PHE A 121 -3.61 -36.66 34.72
CA PHE A 121 -3.03 -35.97 35.87
C PHE A 121 -1.85 -36.77 36.46
N PRO A 122 -0.85 -36.10 37.07
CA PRO A 122 0.36 -36.77 37.58
C PRO A 122 0.13 -37.91 38.58
N LEU A 123 -0.99 -37.90 39.32
CA LEU A 123 -1.33 -38.89 40.36
C LEU A 123 -2.58 -39.72 40.01
N GLY A 124 -2.97 -39.76 38.74
CA GLY A 124 -4.10 -40.54 38.25
C GLY A 124 -5.36 -39.72 37.96
N GLY A 125 -6.26 -40.28 37.16
CA GLY A 125 -7.39 -39.55 36.59
C GLY A 125 -7.06 -38.97 35.21
N VAL A 126 -8.07 -38.94 34.35
CA VAL A 126 -7.96 -38.47 32.96
C VAL A 126 -9.11 -37.51 32.71
N VAL A 127 -8.82 -36.37 32.12
CA VAL A 127 -9.81 -35.56 31.42
C VAL A 127 -9.79 -35.93 29.95
N THR A 128 -10.97 -36.24 29.40
CA THR A 128 -11.19 -36.43 27.96
C THR A 128 -11.92 -35.24 27.37
N ASP A 129 -12.03 -35.20 26.04
CA ASP A 129 -12.84 -34.24 25.29
C ASP A 129 -12.37 -32.77 25.40
N LEU A 130 -11.05 -32.57 25.51
CA LEU A 130 -10.45 -31.23 25.47
C LEU A 130 -10.64 -30.58 24.09
N GLN A 131 -11.28 -29.43 24.04
CA GLN A 131 -11.51 -28.66 22.81
C GLN A 131 -10.32 -27.76 22.46
N ILE A 132 -10.09 -27.52 21.16
CA ILE A 132 -9.08 -26.56 20.68
C ILE A 132 -9.63 -25.15 20.80
N ASN A 133 -8.77 -24.21 21.18
CA ASN A 133 -9.07 -22.79 21.36
C ASN A 133 -10.06 -22.50 22.49
N GLU A 134 -10.28 -23.47 23.37
CA GLU A 134 -11.13 -23.34 24.56
C GLU A 134 -10.32 -23.61 25.82
N THR A 135 -10.69 -22.94 26.92
CA THR A 135 -10.08 -23.17 28.24
C THR A 135 -10.95 -24.11 29.05
N THR A 136 -10.42 -25.27 29.40
CA THR A 136 -11.08 -26.24 30.27
C THR A 136 -10.61 -26.05 31.72
N LEU A 137 -11.55 -25.91 32.65
CA LEU A 137 -11.30 -25.76 34.09
C LEU A 137 -11.77 -27.01 34.82
N ILE A 138 -10.85 -27.74 35.47
CA ILE A 138 -11.16 -28.99 36.18
C ILE A 138 -10.52 -28.97 37.55
N SER A 139 -11.24 -29.45 38.55
CA SER A 139 -10.70 -29.68 39.88
C SER A 139 -10.42 -31.17 40.09
N HIS A 140 -9.27 -31.47 40.67
CA HIS A 140 -8.83 -32.83 40.98
C HIS A 140 -8.16 -32.87 42.35
N THR A 141 -8.50 -33.86 43.17
CA THR A 141 -7.88 -34.05 44.48
C THR A 141 -6.58 -34.84 44.32
N VAL A 142 -5.46 -34.17 44.53
CA VAL A 142 -4.09 -34.67 44.31
C VAL A 142 -3.64 -35.53 45.49
N ALA A 143 -4.02 -35.17 46.71
CA ALA A 143 -3.69 -35.91 47.93
C ALA A 143 -4.83 -35.79 48.95
N GLY A 144 -4.97 -36.82 49.79
CA GLY A 144 -6.12 -37.00 50.67
C GLY A 144 -7.40 -37.39 49.93
N SER A 145 -8.49 -37.55 50.67
CA SER A 145 -9.82 -37.76 50.09
C SER A 145 -10.84 -36.86 50.77
N LEU A 146 -11.79 -36.37 49.98
CA LEU A 146 -12.94 -35.62 50.46
C LEU A 146 -14.19 -36.28 49.87
N ASP A 147 -15.14 -36.65 50.72
CA ASP A 147 -16.42 -37.18 50.25
C ASP A 147 -17.45 -36.07 50.01
N ARG A 148 -18.64 -36.45 49.49
CA ARG A 148 -19.74 -35.51 49.26
C ARG A 148 -20.39 -35.00 50.53
N PHE A 149 -20.16 -35.66 51.66
CA PHE A 149 -20.73 -35.33 52.96
C PHE A 149 -19.82 -34.39 53.78
N GLY A 150 -18.63 -34.08 53.26
CA GLY A 150 -17.65 -33.20 53.90
C GLY A 150 -16.62 -33.95 54.73
N ASN A 151 -16.68 -35.28 54.81
CA ASN A 151 -15.71 -36.06 55.57
C ASN A 151 -14.36 -36.02 54.85
N CYS A 152 -13.35 -35.66 55.62
CA CYS A 152 -12.01 -35.44 55.14
C CYS A 152 -11.09 -36.56 55.63
N LYS A 153 -10.20 -37.07 54.77
CA LYS A 153 -9.10 -37.95 55.18
C LYS A 153 -7.80 -37.34 54.68
N GLY A 154 -7.03 -36.78 55.61
CA GLY A 154 -5.75 -36.17 55.30
C GLY A 154 -4.65 -37.21 55.05
N THR A 155 -3.67 -36.81 54.26
CA THR A 155 -2.43 -37.56 53.99
C THR A 155 -1.24 -36.60 54.08
N ASN A 156 -0.02 -37.14 54.20
CA ASN A 156 1.17 -36.30 54.14
C ASN A 156 1.46 -35.94 52.68
N TYR A 157 1.70 -34.66 52.41
CA TYR A 157 1.99 -34.14 51.08
C TYR A 157 3.25 -33.29 51.08
N LYS A 158 4.09 -33.52 50.09
CA LYS A 158 5.36 -32.81 49.92
C LYS A 158 5.44 -32.21 48.52
N SER A 159 5.80 -30.94 48.45
CA SER A 159 6.05 -30.22 47.19
C SER A 159 7.36 -29.44 47.27
N ASN A 160 7.75 -28.83 46.16
CA ASN A 160 8.81 -27.83 46.06
C ASN A 160 8.61 -26.61 46.99
N ARG A 161 7.38 -26.35 47.45
CA ARG A 161 7.01 -25.20 48.30
C ARG A 161 6.99 -25.50 49.80
N GLY A 162 7.02 -26.77 50.20
CA GLY A 162 6.89 -27.17 51.60
C GLY A 162 6.40 -28.61 51.78
N GLU A 163 6.32 -29.02 53.04
CA GLU A 163 5.80 -30.32 53.47
C GLU A 163 4.70 -30.09 54.49
N TRP A 164 3.58 -30.78 54.31
CA TRP A 164 2.41 -30.66 55.17
C TRP A 164 1.92 -32.05 55.58
N GLU A 165 1.53 -32.18 56.85
CA GLU A 165 1.02 -33.41 57.42
C GLU A 165 -0.50 -33.37 57.58
N ASN A 166 -1.15 -34.51 57.35
CA ASN A 166 -2.59 -34.68 57.48
C ASN A 166 -3.42 -33.62 56.70
N VAL A 167 -3.08 -33.44 55.42
CA VAL A 167 -3.72 -32.46 54.53
C VAL A 167 -4.48 -33.11 53.38
N ILE A 168 -5.42 -32.35 52.83
CA ILE A 168 -6.06 -32.58 51.54
C ILE A 168 -5.56 -31.52 50.58
N VAL A 169 -5.23 -31.95 49.37
CA VAL A 169 -4.71 -31.08 48.30
C VAL A 169 -5.69 -31.11 47.14
N GLN A 170 -6.40 -30.01 46.93
CA GLN A 170 -7.25 -29.80 45.78
C GLN A 170 -6.48 -28.97 44.75
N ALA A 171 -6.31 -29.51 43.55
CA ALA A 171 -5.71 -28.82 42.43
C ALA A 171 -6.80 -28.39 41.45
N LYS A 172 -6.77 -27.13 41.03
CA LYS A 172 -7.62 -26.60 39.96
C LYS A 172 -6.76 -26.38 38.73
N PHE A 173 -6.93 -27.25 37.75
CA PHE A 173 -6.24 -27.18 36.46
C PHE A 173 -7.00 -26.26 35.51
N LYS A 174 -6.25 -25.38 34.86
CA LYS A 174 -6.67 -24.56 33.73
C LYS A 174 -5.86 -25.03 32.52
N ILE A 175 -6.53 -25.75 31.62
CA ILE A 175 -5.93 -26.32 30.41
C ILE A 175 -6.41 -25.50 29.22
N TYR A 176 -5.47 -24.95 28.45
CA TYR A 176 -5.74 -24.23 27.22
C TYR A 176 -4.90 -24.82 26.09
N LEU A 177 -5.58 -25.29 25.05
CA LEU A 177 -4.96 -25.80 23.83
C LEU A 177 -5.27 -24.82 22.70
N SER A 178 -4.27 -24.48 21.88
CA SER A 178 -4.49 -23.65 20.70
C SER A 178 -3.69 -24.14 19.51
N GLU A 179 -4.17 -23.87 18.31
CA GLU A 179 -3.50 -24.20 17.06
C GLU A 179 -3.44 -22.96 16.18
N GLY A 180 -2.45 -22.88 15.30
CA GLY A 180 -2.32 -21.73 14.42
C GLY A 180 -1.25 -21.91 13.35
N THR A 181 -0.98 -20.82 12.64
CA THR A 181 0.05 -20.75 11.60
C THR A 181 1.09 -19.72 12.02
N ALA A 182 2.34 -20.12 12.01
CA ALA A 182 3.51 -19.28 12.27
C ALA A 182 4.29 -19.09 10.96
N ILE A 183 5.17 -18.10 10.93
CA ILE A 183 6.04 -17.82 9.78
C ILE A 183 7.42 -18.37 10.11
N ALA A 184 7.89 -19.35 9.34
CA ALA A 184 9.24 -19.85 9.41
C ALA A 184 10.14 -19.12 8.41
N ASN A 185 11.39 -18.86 8.81
CA ASN A 185 12.46 -18.35 7.96
C ASN A 185 13.58 -19.39 7.93
N SER A 186 13.78 -20.02 6.76
CA SER A 186 14.78 -21.07 6.56
C SER A 186 16.20 -20.54 6.69
N LYS A 187 16.45 -19.31 6.24
CA LYS A 187 17.78 -18.70 6.17
C LYS A 187 18.32 -18.35 7.55
N ASP A 188 17.46 -17.80 8.41
CA ASP A 188 17.82 -17.40 9.76
C ASP A 188 17.57 -18.52 10.79
N ASN A 189 17.01 -19.66 10.38
CA ASN A 189 16.58 -20.76 11.26
C ASN A 189 15.64 -20.25 12.39
N THR A 190 14.69 -19.38 12.05
CA THR A 190 13.76 -18.76 13.01
C THR A 190 12.30 -19.06 12.69
N LEU A 191 11.49 -19.27 13.72
CA LEU A 191 10.04 -19.34 13.66
C LEU A 191 9.47 -18.11 14.37
N ILE A 192 8.56 -17.40 13.73
CA ILE A 192 7.90 -16.20 14.24
C ILE A 192 6.43 -16.54 14.46
N LEU A 193 6.00 -16.55 15.73
CA LEU A 193 4.61 -16.77 16.10
C LEU A 193 3.76 -15.51 15.84
N PRO A 194 2.43 -15.66 15.72
CA PRO A 194 1.50 -14.50 15.63
C PRO A 194 1.58 -13.54 16.82
N SER A 195 2.08 -14.00 17.98
CA SER A 195 2.37 -13.19 19.16
C SER A 195 3.58 -12.26 18.98
N GLY A 196 4.41 -12.48 17.96
CA GLY A 196 5.69 -11.81 17.73
C GLY A 196 6.90 -12.54 18.35
N THR A 197 6.67 -13.63 19.10
CA THR A 197 7.75 -14.42 19.70
C THR A 197 8.57 -15.12 18.63
N LYS A 198 9.90 -14.99 18.73
CA LYS A 198 10.88 -15.64 17.85
C LYS A 198 11.47 -16.87 18.54
N MET A 199 11.38 -18.01 17.87
CA MET A 199 11.90 -19.29 18.33
C MET A 199 12.86 -19.87 17.29
N LYS A 200 13.71 -20.82 17.69
CA LYS A 200 14.65 -21.48 16.79
C LYS A 200 13.95 -22.62 16.05
N LEU A 201 13.85 -22.51 14.72
CA LEU A 201 13.02 -23.41 13.90
C LEU A 201 13.42 -24.89 14.01
N SER A 202 14.73 -25.17 14.09
CA SER A 202 15.29 -26.53 14.23
C SER A 202 14.88 -27.27 15.50
N ASP A 203 14.44 -26.57 16.54
CA ASP A 203 14.21 -27.17 17.86
C ASP A 203 12.84 -27.85 17.94
N ASN A 204 11.93 -27.61 16.97
CA ASN A 204 10.57 -28.17 16.91
C ASN A 204 9.72 -27.93 18.18
N TYR A 205 10.19 -27.04 19.05
CA TYR A 205 9.65 -26.77 20.37
C TYR A 205 10.14 -25.39 20.85
N GLY A 206 9.28 -24.66 21.55
CA GLY A 206 9.63 -23.44 22.27
C GLY A 206 8.51 -23.00 23.19
N VAL A 207 8.79 -22.05 24.08
CA VAL A 207 7.79 -21.55 25.05
C VAL A 207 7.43 -20.11 24.71
N ASP A 208 6.16 -19.87 24.40
CA ASP A 208 5.59 -18.55 24.15
C ASP A 208 4.99 -18.00 25.45
N THR A 209 5.25 -16.72 25.74
CA THR A 209 4.77 -16.08 26.97
C THR A 209 3.26 -16.00 27.08
N PHE A 210 2.53 -16.03 25.96
CA PHE A 210 1.08 -15.90 25.91
C PHE A 210 0.36 -17.22 25.67
N LYS A 211 0.94 -18.10 24.83
CA LYS A 211 0.33 -19.36 24.40
C LYS A 211 0.89 -20.60 25.10
N GLY A 212 1.97 -20.47 25.87
CA GLY A 212 2.61 -21.58 26.57
C GLY A 212 3.55 -22.38 25.68
N GLU A 213 3.67 -23.67 25.95
CA GLU A 213 4.55 -24.57 25.20
C GLU A 213 4.04 -24.77 23.79
N THR A 214 4.83 -24.39 22.79
CA THR A 214 4.51 -24.44 21.38
C THR A 214 5.37 -25.50 20.68
N VAL A 215 4.73 -26.31 19.86
CA VAL A 215 5.33 -27.43 19.10
C VAL A 215 4.94 -27.34 17.65
N TRP A 216 5.88 -27.67 16.76
CA TRP A 216 5.66 -27.70 15.33
C TRP A 216 6.45 -28.83 14.70
N THR A 217 6.00 -29.25 13.53
CA THR A 217 6.69 -30.27 12.73
C THR A 217 7.44 -29.58 11.61
N ASN A 218 8.76 -29.72 11.61
CA ASN A 218 9.52 -29.62 10.37
C ASN A 218 9.22 -30.88 9.55
N ASN A 219 8.25 -30.81 8.64
CA ASN A 219 8.05 -31.86 7.64
C ASN A 219 9.34 -32.06 6.83
N HIS A 220 9.46 -33.20 6.14
CA HIS A 220 10.56 -33.43 5.18
C HIS A 220 10.72 -32.17 4.31
N TYR A 221 11.88 -31.55 4.41
CA TYR A 221 12.18 -30.31 3.71
C TYR A 221 11.96 -30.53 2.22
N ASN A 222 10.97 -29.85 1.66
CA ASN A 222 10.66 -29.90 0.23
C ASN A 222 11.07 -28.56 -0.38
N CYS A 223 12.24 -28.55 -1.01
CA CYS A 223 12.79 -27.38 -1.68
C CYS A 223 11.80 -26.75 -2.67
N GLU A 224 11.07 -27.55 -3.44
CA GLU A 224 10.14 -27.07 -4.47
C GLU A 224 8.99 -26.25 -3.86
N GLU A 225 8.60 -26.58 -2.63
CA GLU A 225 7.47 -25.97 -1.94
C GLU A 225 7.85 -24.86 -0.97
N GLN A 226 9.03 -24.94 -0.37
CA GLN A 226 9.46 -24.08 0.73
C GLN A 226 10.44 -22.99 0.30
N ASP A 227 11.21 -23.20 -0.77
CA ASP A 227 12.19 -22.23 -1.26
C ASP A 227 11.69 -21.43 -2.46
N PHE A 228 10.62 -21.89 -3.13
CA PHE A 228 10.15 -21.28 -4.37
C PHE A 228 8.64 -21.10 -4.42
N VAL A 229 8.23 -20.05 -5.14
CA VAL A 229 6.83 -19.80 -5.51
C VAL A 229 6.74 -19.44 -6.99
N VAL A 230 5.68 -19.90 -7.66
CA VAL A 230 5.41 -19.54 -9.05
C VAL A 230 4.65 -18.21 -9.10
N LEU A 231 5.26 -17.18 -9.69
CA LEU A 231 4.64 -15.87 -9.95
C LEU A 231 3.75 -15.88 -11.19
N PHE A 232 4.16 -16.63 -12.21
CA PHE A 232 3.49 -16.70 -13.50
C PHE A 232 3.66 -18.10 -14.11
N ASP A 233 2.60 -18.61 -14.73
CA ASP A 233 2.61 -19.83 -15.54
C ASP A 233 1.82 -19.56 -16.82
N GLY A 234 2.49 -19.58 -17.97
CA GLY A 234 1.86 -19.26 -19.25
C GLY A 234 2.84 -18.99 -20.39
N PRO A 235 2.34 -18.56 -21.55
CA PRO A 235 3.18 -18.29 -22.72
C PRO A 235 4.05 -17.05 -22.55
N SER A 236 5.17 -16.98 -23.29
CA SER A 236 6.08 -15.83 -23.29
C SER A 236 6.70 -15.61 -24.67
N SER A 237 7.03 -14.36 -24.99
CA SER A 237 7.81 -13.99 -26.16
C SER A 237 9.30 -13.92 -25.83
N LEU A 238 10.12 -14.64 -26.58
CA LEU A 238 11.58 -14.61 -26.48
C LEU A 238 12.15 -13.71 -27.58
N ILE A 239 12.77 -12.60 -27.17
CA ILE A 239 13.50 -11.71 -28.07
C ILE A 239 14.98 -12.10 -28.06
N THR A 240 15.55 -12.32 -29.24
CA THR A 240 16.99 -12.49 -29.42
C THR A 240 17.57 -11.23 -30.06
N SER A 241 18.48 -10.56 -29.35
CA SER A 241 19.18 -9.36 -29.85
C SER A 241 20.69 -9.58 -29.84
N ILE A 242 21.35 -9.18 -30.92
CA ILE A 242 22.82 -9.19 -31.02
C ILE A 242 23.33 -7.86 -30.44
N THR A 243 24.30 -7.93 -29.54
CA THR A 243 24.98 -6.76 -28.97
C THR A 243 26.17 -6.36 -29.82
N ASN A 244 26.70 -5.14 -29.60
CA ASN A 244 27.88 -4.62 -30.30
C ASN A 244 29.11 -5.54 -30.16
N ASP A 245 29.18 -6.33 -29.10
CA ASP A 245 30.26 -7.29 -28.83
C ASP A 245 30.03 -8.67 -29.48
N ASN A 246 29.11 -8.78 -30.44
CA ASN A 246 28.64 -10.04 -31.05
C ASN A 246 28.03 -11.06 -30.07
N SER A 247 27.72 -10.67 -28.83
CA SER A 247 27.04 -11.55 -27.89
C SER A 247 25.52 -11.52 -28.09
N THR A 248 24.88 -12.69 -28.07
CA THR A 248 23.42 -12.82 -28.20
C THR A 248 22.75 -12.69 -26.84
N LEU A 249 21.95 -11.64 -26.65
CA LEU A 249 21.08 -11.47 -25.49
C LEU A 249 19.71 -12.10 -25.77
N TYR A 250 19.20 -12.81 -24.77
CA TYR A 250 17.88 -13.44 -24.79
C TYR A 250 17.02 -12.78 -23.70
N THR A 251 15.89 -12.20 -24.09
CA THR A 251 14.97 -11.54 -23.16
C THR A 251 13.61 -12.21 -23.25
N TYR A 252 13.09 -12.68 -22.11
CA TYR A 252 11.73 -13.19 -21.99
C TYR A 252 10.79 -12.03 -21.66
N ILE A 253 9.72 -11.89 -22.43
CA ILE A 253 8.70 -10.86 -22.26
C ILE A 253 7.35 -11.53 -22.09
N VAL A 254 6.60 -11.06 -21.10
CA VAL A 254 5.21 -11.46 -20.86
C VAL A 254 4.39 -10.19 -20.75
N GLU A 255 3.30 -10.13 -21.52
CA GLU A 255 2.35 -9.03 -21.50
C GLU A 255 0.93 -9.61 -21.43
N THR A 256 0.32 -9.50 -20.25
CA THR A 256 -1.07 -9.92 -19.99
C THR A 256 -1.78 -8.85 -19.16
N ASP A 257 -3.11 -8.95 -19.07
CA ASP A 257 -3.95 -8.05 -18.26
C ASP A 257 -3.57 -8.06 -16.77
N LYS A 258 -3.01 -9.15 -16.26
CA LYS A 258 -2.64 -9.30 -14.83
C LYS A 258 -1.15 -9.19 -14.58
N ILE A 259 -0.33 -9.74 -15.47
CA ILE A 259 1.11 -9.86 -15.30
C ILE A 259 1.86 -9.28 -16.50
N VAL A 260 2.81 -8.40 -16.20
CA VAL A 260 3.71 -7.79 -17.19
C VAL A 260 5.12 -7.80 -16.66
N PHE A 261 6.06 -8.36 -17.43
CA PHE A 261 7.48 -8.28 -17.11
C PHE A 261 8.35 -8.50 -18.36
N ALA A 262 9.58 -8.02 -18.27
CA ALA A 262 10.66 -8.47 -19.14
C ALA A 262 11.88 -8.83 -18.29
N LEU A 263 12.52 -9.95 -18.62
CA LEU A 263 13.66 -10.49 -17.88
C LEU A 263 14.73 -10.99 -18.84
N LYS A 264 15.97 -10.57 -18.61
CA LYS A 264 17.15 -10.92 -19.41
C LYS A 264 17.73 -12.24 -18.89
N LYS A 265 17.95 -13.20 -19.77
CA LYS A 265 18.68 -14.44 -19.45
C LYS A 265 20.16 -14.11 -19.21
N ILE A 266 20.65 -14.47 -18.03
CA ILE A 266 22.08 -14.35 -17.68
C ILE A 266 22.80 -15.67 -17.89
N LYS A 267 22.35 -16.73 -17.22
CA LYS A 267 22.96 -18.07 -17.30
C LYS A 267 21.97 -19.17 -16.95
N LYS A 268 22.32 -20.41 -17.27
CA LYS A 268 21.60 -21.59 -16.74
C LYS A 268 22.10 -21.88 -15.32
N THR A 269 21.18 -22.24 -14.42
CA THR A 269 21.44 -22.62 -13.03
C THR A 269 20.48 -23.74 -12.63
N PHE A 270 20.46 -24.14 -11.36
CA PHE A 270 19.54 -25.13 -10.83
C PHE A 270 18.71 -24.55 -9.68
N ALA A 271 17.43 -24.92 -9.62
CA ALA A 271 16.54 -24.72 -8.48
C ALA A 271 16.04 -26.10 -8.06
N CYS A 272 16.36 -26.55 -6.84
CA CYS A 272 16.00 -27.90 -6.37
C CYS A 272 16.44 -29.01 -7.34
N GLU A 273 17.68 -28.95 -7.84
CA GLU A 273 18.24 -29.87 -8.86
C GLU A 273 17.56 -29.82 -10.25
N ILE A 274 16.56 -28.96 -10.43
CA ILE A 274 15.88 -28.73 -11.71
C ILE A 274 16.59 -27.62 -12.50
N PRO A 275 16.90 -27.82 -13.79
CA PRO A 275 17.56 -26.80 -14.61
C PRO A 275 16.63 -25.60 -14.86
N VAL A 276 17.06 -24.42 -14.44
CA VAL A 276 16.35 -23.15 -14.62
C VAL A 276 17.25 -22.07 -15.20
N ILE A 277 16.66 -20.98 -15.66
CA ILE A 277 17.36 -19.83 -16.20
C ILE A 277 17.45 -18.76 -15.11
N GLN A 278 18.67 -18.35 -14.79
CA GLN A 278 18.90 -17.20 -13.94
C GLN A 278 18.72 -15.91 -14.74
N THR A 279 17.96 -14.98 -14.16
CA THR A 279 17.73 -13.65 -14.71
C THR A 279 18.71 -12.62 -14.11
N GLU A 280 18.62 -11.37 -14.54
CA GLU A 280 19.32 -10.24 -13.92
C GLU A 280 18.95 -10.04 -12.44
N HIS A 281 17.78 -10.54 -12.04
CA HIS A 281 17.33 -10.60 -10.66
C HIS A 281 17.62 -11.98 -10.07
N THR A 282 18.49 -12.06 -9.07
CA THR A 282 18.94 -13.34 -8.48
C THR A 282 17.82 -14.16 -7.84
N GLN A 283 16.74 -13.51 -7.41
CA GLN A 283 15.56 -14.15 -6.84
C GLN A 283 14.57 -14.65 -7.91
N LEU A 284 14.62 -14.13 -9.14
CA LEU A 284 13.70 -14.48 -10.22
C LEU A 284 14.36 -15.45 -11.19
N LEU A 285 13.77 -16.62 -11.35
CA LEU A 285 14.25 -17.70 -12.20
C LEU A 285 13.17 -18.07 -13.21
N ILE A 286 13.57 -18.45 -14.43
CA ILE A 286 12.63 -18.87 -15.47
C ILE A 286 12.81 -20.35 -15.73
N LEU A 287 11.74 -21.12 -15.55
CA LEU A 287 11.65 -22.51 -15.95
C LEU A 287 10.97 -22.60 -17.32
N THR A 288 11.61 -23.30 -18.25
CA THR A 288 11.12 -23.47 -19.64
C THR A 288 10.99 -24.92 -20.06
N ASP A 289 11.56 -25.85 -19.28
CA ASP A 289 11.55 -27.27 -19.59
C ASP A 289 10.22 -27.89 -19.18
N THR A 290 9.48 -28.38 -20.18
CA THR A 290 8.13 -28.93 -20.01
C THR A 290 8.08 -30.14 -19.09
N MET A 291 9.19 -30.87 -18.90
CA MET A 291 9.23 -32.04 -18.01
C MET A 291 9.06 -31.65 -16.53
N PHE A 292 9.51 -30.45 -16.16
CA PHE A 292 9.57 -30.02 -14.75
C PHE A 292 8.54 -28.94 -14.40
N LEU A 293 7.72 -28.49 -15.34
CA LEU A 293 6.70 -27.43 -15.11
C LEU A 293 5.64 -27.82 -14.08
N ASN A 294 5.48 -29.10 -13.76
CA ASN A 294 4.49 -29.55 -12.78
C ASN A 294 5.07 -29.70 -11.36
N ASN A 295 6.39 -29.53 -11.18
CA ASN A 295 7.05 -29.65 -9.88
C ASN A 295 6.78 -28.43 -8.98
N PHE A 296 6.70 -27.24 -9.57
CA PHE A 296 6.42 -26.01 -8.84
C PHE A 296 4.94 -25.65 -8.95
N HIS A 297 4.34 -25.25 -7.82
CA HIS A 297 2.93 -24.90 -7.73
C HIS A 297 2.72 -23.41 -7.47
N ILE A 298 1.65 -22.85 -8.04
CA ILE A 298 1.21 -21.47 -7.79
C ILE A 298 0.65 -21.41 -6.36
N LYS A 299 1.22 -20.50 -5.54
CA LYS A 299 0.80 -20.24 -4.16
C LYS A 299 0.63 -18.74 -3.93
N SER A 300 -0.17 -18.36 -2.94
CA SER A 300 -0.25 -16.96 -2.52
C SER A 300 1.06 -16.52 -1.86
N ILE A 301 1.61 -15.40 -2.31
CA ILE A 301 2.85 -14.84 -1.76
C ILE A 301 2.55 -14.12 -0.45
N SER A 302 3.34 -14.44 0.58
CA SER A 302 3.31 -13.70 1.82
C SER A 302 3.87 -12.29 1.61
N PRO A 303 3.29 -11.24 2.21
CA PRO A 303 3.79 -9.87 2.10
C PRO A 303 5.30 -9.73 2.37
N GLN A 304 5.88 -10.52 3.27
CA GLN A 304 7.30 -10.48 3.62
C GLN A 304 8.22 -10.93 2.48
N ASN A 305 7.72 -11.76 1.56
CA ASN A 305 8.48 -12.23 0.40
C ASN A 305 8.27 -11.33 -0.84
N THR A 306 7.45 -10.29 -0.76
CA THR A 306 7.23 -9.38 -1.90
C THR A 306 8.43 -8.44 -2.08
N ASP A 307 9.11 -8.54 -3.22
CA ASP A 307 10.24 -7.67 -3.58
C ASP A 307 9.80 -6.48 -4.46
N LEU A 308 9.63 -5.31 -3.83
CA LEU A 308 9.27 -4.07 -4.52
C LEU A 308 10.31 -3.63 -5.57
N ILE A 309 11.60 -3.88 -5.31
CA ILE A 309 12.68 -3.49 -6.22
C ILE A 309 12.59 -4.34 -7.49
N ALA A 310 12.41 -5.66 -7.35
CA ALA A 310 12.17 -6.54 -8.50
C ALA A 310 10.89 -6.13 -9.25
N TYR A 311 9.81 -5.78 -8.54
CA TYR A 311 8.56 -5.35 -9.17
C TYR A 311 8.71 -4.10 -10.04
N VAL A 312 9.46 -3.12 -9.57
CA VAL A 312 9.70 -1.87 -10.31
C VAL A 312 10.71 -2.09 -11.45
N ASN A 313 11.80 -2.81 -11.19
CA ASN A 313 12.86 -3.02 -12.18
C ASN A 313 12.40 -3.84 -13.38
N THR A 314 11.63 -4.91 -13.16
CA THR A 314 11.05 -5.71 -14.26
C THR A 314 10.16 -4.88 -15.19
N LYS A 315 9.44 -3.88 -14.65
CA LYS A 315 8.68 -2.91 -15.46
C LYS A 315 9.58 -1.98 -16.26
N PHE A 316 10.65 -1.47 -15.66
CA PHE A 316 11.62 -0.64 -16.40
C PHE A 316 12.28 -1.40 -17.54
N VAL A 317 12.67 -2.66 -17.32
CA VAL A 317 13.23 -3.52 -18.37
C VAL A 317 12.20 -3.78 -19.48
N TYR A 318 10.93 -3.93 -19.13
CA TYR A 318 9.85 -4.06 -20.12
C TYR A 318 9.72 -2.80 -20.99
N VAL A 319 9.67 -1.63 -20.35
CA VAL A 319 9.59 -0.33 -21.03
C VAL A 319 10.80 -0.08 -21.94
N GLU A 320 12.01 -0.37 -21.46
CA GLU A 320 13.25 -0.27 -22.25
C GLU A 320 13.17 -1.11 -23.53
N ASN A 321 12.79 -2.38 -23.41
CA ASN A 321 12.70 -3.29 -24.54
C ASN A 321 11.57 -2.90 -25.51
N PHE A 322 10.42 -2.43 -24.99
CA PHE A 322 9.33 -1.94 -25.82
C PHE A 322 9.77 -0.75 -26.68
N PHE A 323 10.40 0.26 -26.08
CA PHE A 323 10.91 1.41 -26.82
C PHE A 323 11.99 1.00 -27.81
N LYS A 324 12.96 0.18 -27.39
CA LYS A 324 14.02 -0.30 -28.27
C LYS A 324 13.45 -1.04 -29.48
N SER A 325 12.49 -1.94 -29.29
CA SER A 325 11.85 -2.69 -30.37
C SER A 325 11.06 -1.78 -31.31
N THR A 326 10.27 -0.87 -30.75
CA THR A 326 9.42 0.04 -31.54
C THR A 326 10.26 1.02 -32.36
N ILE A 327 11.30 1.60 -31.77
CA ILE A 327 12.22 2.52 -32.45
C ILE A 327 13.02 1.78 -33.52
N THR A 328 13.54 0.59 -33.22
CA THR A 328 14.31 -0.19 -34.20
C THR A 328 13.42 -0.61 -35.38
N ALA A 329 12.18 -1.03 -35.13
CA ALA A 329 11.22 -1.35 -36.18
C ALA A 329 10.88 -0.13 -37.05
N LEU A 330 10.64 1.03 -36.43
CA LEU A 330 10.41 2.29 -37.14
C LEU A 330 11.62 2.70 -37.98
N TYR A 331 12.83 2.61 -37.41
CA TYR A 331 14.07 2.94 -38.08
C TYR A 331 14.29 2.05 -39.32
N ASN A 332 14.07 0.73 -39.19
CA ASN A 332 14.18 -0.19 -40.30
C ASN A 332 13.12 0.08 -41.39
N ASP A 333 11.86 0.37 -41.01
CA ASP A 333 10.81 0.75 -41.96
C ASP A 333 11.13 2.06 -42.70
N LEU A 334 11.71 3.04 -42.01
CA LEU A 334 12.15 4.29 -42.61
C LEU A 334 13.31 4.08 -43.59
N LEU A 335 14.34 3.31 -43.21
CA LEU A 335 15.45 2.97 -44.11
C LEU A 335 14.94 2.22 -45.35
N GLN A 336 14.03 1.27 -45.16
CA GLN A 336 13.42 0.55 -46.26
C GLN A 336 12.68 1.48 -47.21
N LYS A 337 11.80 2.33 -46.67
CA LYS A 337 11.03 3.29 -47.48
C LYS A 337 11.93 4.32 -48.17
N GLN A 338 12.98 4.80 -47.49
CA GLN A 338 13.95 5.71 -48.08
C GLN A 338 14.67 5.05 -49.26
N CYS A 339 15.19 3.84 -49.08
CA CYS A 339 15.89 3.13 -50.16
C CYS A 339 14.96 2.84 -51.35
N VAL A 340 13.73 2.39 -51.09
CA VAL A 340 12.74 2.15 -52.14
C VAL A 340 12.43 3.43 -52.91
N LEU A 341 12.23 4.56 -52.20
CA LEU A 341 12.01 5.86 -52.84
C LEU A 341 13.21 6.32 -53.66
N GLU A 342 14.42 6.19 -53.12
CA GLU A 342 15.66 6.54 -53.84
C GLU A 342 15.83 5.67 -55.10
N ARG A 343 15.54 4.37 -55.01
CA ARG A 343 15.55 3.46 -56.15
C ARG A 343 14.51 3.86 -57.21
N GLU A 344 13.28 4.16 -56.82
CA GLU A 344 12.23 4.63 -57.74
C GLU A 344 12.65 5.95 -58.43
N LEU A 345 13.25 6.88 -57.69
CA LEU A 345 13.79 8.12 -58.26
C LEU A 345 14.94 7.85 -59.23
N LEU A 346 15.84 6.93 -58.91
CA LEU A 346 16.93 6.52 -59.81
C LEU A 346 16.39 5.86 -61.09
N GLN A 347 15.35 5.02 -60.99
CA GLN A 347 14.68 4.44 -62.16
C GLN A 347 14.01 5.51 -63.03
N GLN A 348 13.35 6.51 -62.42
CA GLN A 348 12.80 7.65 -63.14
C GLN A 348 13.90 8.45 -63.85
N ARG A 349 15.03 8.71 -63.18
CA ARG A 349 16.20 9.35 -63.80
C ARG A 349 16.73 8.51 -64.97
N LEU A 350 16.88 7.20 -64.80
CA LEU A 350 17.34 6.30 -65.86
C LEU A 350 16.41 6.30 -67.07
N THR A 351 15.10 6.42 -66.85
CA THR A 351 14.10 6.59 -67.92
C THR A 351 14.32 7.88 -68.73
N LEU A 352 14.78 8.96 -68.08
CA LEU A 352 15.16 10.18 -68.78
C LEU A 352 16.38 9.97 -69.68
N ALA A 353 17.35 9.13 -69.30
CA ALA A 353 18.50 8.85 -70.15
C ALA A 353 18.13 8.20 -71.49
N SER A 354 16.98 7.51 -71.56
CA SER A 354 16.49 6.90 -72.80
C SER A 354 15.69 7.87 -73.68
N ASN A 355 15.08 8.91 -73.10
CA ASN A 355 14.17 9.82 -73.82
C ASN A 355 14.71 11.25 -74.00
N ASN A 356 15.60 11.70 -73.10
CA ASN A 356 16.15 13.06 -73.06
C ASN A 356 17.49 13.08 -72.29
N LEU A 357 18.59 12.86 -73.00
CA LEU A 357 19.95 12.85 -72.44
C LEU A 357 20.39 14.18 -71.80
N PRO A 358 20.10 15.36 -72.39
CA PRO A 358 20.39 16.64 -71.74
C PRO A 358 19.71 16.81 -70.37
N GLU A 359 18.45 16.38 -70.25
CA GLU A 359 17.70 16.41 -68.99
C GLU A 359 18.30 15.46 -67.95
N PHE A 360 18.65 14.24 -68.36
CA PHE A 360 19.37 13.29 -67.52
C PHE A 360 20.70 13.86 -67.02
N ALA A 361 21.49 14.47 -67.91
CA ALA A 361 22.78 15.07 -67.58
C ALA A 361 22.66 16.17 -66.54
N TYR A 362 21.66 17.04 -66.69
CA TYR A 362 21.38 18.11 -65.74
C TYR A 362 21.03 17.58 -64.35
N ILE A 363 20.14 16.57 -64.26
CA ILE A 363 19.70 16.01 -62.99
C ILE A 363 20.82 15.23 -62.31
N MET A 364 21.53 14.37 -63.05
CA MET A 364 22.60 13.54 -62.49
C MET A 364 23.85 14.34 -62.14
N GLY A 365 24.16 15.39 -62.91
CA GLY A 365 25.25 16.32 -62.62
C GLY A 365 24.95 17.32 -61.50
N GLY A 366 23.70 17.42 -61.05
CA GLY A 366 23.27 18.34 -60.01
C GLY A 366 23.18 19.81 -60.46
N GLY A 367 23.02 20.06 -61.77
CA GLY A 367 22.92 21.40 -62.34
C GLY A 367 23.50 21.54 -63.75
N PRO A 368 23.71 22.77 -64.24
CA PRO A 368 24.29 23.03 -65.55
C PRO A 368 25.79 22.66 -65.59
N GLY A 369 26.31 22.49 -66.81
CA GLY A 369 27.72 22.15 -67.05
C GLY A 369 28.03 20.66 -67.15
N PHE A 370 27.00 19.84 -67.35
CA PHE A 370 27.13 18.44 -67.65
C PHE A 370 26.47 18.10 -68.97
N THR A 371 27.07 17.17 -69.71
CA THR A 371 26.47 16.54 -70.88
C THR A 371 26.48 15.02 -70.70
N ALA A 372 25.58 14.32 -71.38
CA ALA A 372 25.53 12.87 -71.32
C ALA A 372 25.49 12.27 -72.72
N VAL A 373 26.20 11.16 -72.89
CA VAL A 373 26.27 10.41 -74.16
C VAL A 373 25.96 8.95 -73.86
N LYS A 374 25.01 8.38 -74.61
CA LYS A 374 24.68 6.95 -74.51
C LYS A 374 25.38 6.18 -75.61
N HIS A 375 26.10 5.13 -75.24
CA HIS A 375 26.71 4.18 -76.17
C HIS A 375 26.27 2.77 -75.79
N ALA A 376 25.46 2.14 -76.63
CA ALA A 376 24.83 0.84 -76.32
C ALA A 376 24.18 0.85 -74.91
N GLU A 377 24.65 0.00 -74.00
CA GLU A 377 24.08 -0.20 -72.66
C GLU A 377 24.74 0.67 -71.57
N ILE A 378 25.66 1.56 -71.93
CA ILE A 378 26.36 2.45 -70.99
C ILE A 378 26.05 3.93 -71.28
N ILE A 379 25.90 4.72 -70.21
CA ILE A 379 25.71 6.16 -70.29
C ILE A 379 26.92 6.85 -69.66
N TYR A 380 27.58 7.71 -70.42
CA TYR A 380 28.68 8.54 -69.96
C TYR A 380 28.16 9.91 -69.57
N LEU A 381 28.32 10.30 -68.32
CA LEU A 381 28.10 11.66 -67.83
C LEU A 381 29.44 12.39 -67.81
N ILE A 382 29.47 13.54 -68.45
CA ILE A 382 30.70 14.27 -68.75
C ILE A 382 30.57 15.68 -68.19
N LYS A 383 31.51 16.07 -67.33
CA LYS A 383 31.58 17.42 -66.78
C LYS A 383 32.32 18.37 -67.72
N CYS A 384 31.64 19.41 -68.19
CA CYS A 384 32.15 20.39 -69.14
C CYS A 384 32.85 21.57 -68.46
N LYS A 385 33.72 22.26 -69.21
CA LYS A 385 34.51 23.39 -68.70
C LYS A 385 33.67 24.68 -68.73
N LYS A 386 33.64 25.41 -67.62
CA LYS A 386 32.96 26.71 -67.52
C LYS A 386 33.67 27.77 -68.39
N VAL A 387 32.90 28.52 -69.18
CA VAL A 387 33.36 29.61 -70.06
C VAL A 387 32.41 30.81 -69.98
N SER A 388 32.92 32.01 -70.26
CA SER A 388 32.13 33.25 -70.35
C SER A 388 31.72 33.51 -71.80
N VAL A 389 30.47 33.89 -72.03
CA VAL A 389 29.87 34.13 -73.35
C VAL A 389 28.94 35.34 -73.33
N GLU A 390 28.76 35.98 -74.47
CA GLU A 390 27.88 37.14 -74.63
C GLU A 390 26.62 36.77 -75.40
N VAL A 391 25.45 37.24 -74.97
CA VAL A 391 24.20 37.01 -75.71
C VAL A 391 24.20 37.85 -77.00
N THR A 392 23.97 37.23 -78.15
CA THR A 392 24.02 37.93 -79.45
C THR A 392 22.68 37.88 -80.18
N LYS A 393 22.39 38.95 -80.94
CA LYS A 393 21.13 39.18 -81.68
C LYS A 393 21.32 39.16 -83.20
N LYS A 394 22.34 38.45 -83.71
CA LYS A 394 22.72 38.52 -85.13
C LYS A 394 21.70 37.85 -86.08
N ASP A 395 20.85 36.97 -85.57
CA ASP A 395 19.95 36.17 -86.41
C ASP A 395 18.51 36.71 -86.43
N THR A 396 17.91 36.76 -87.62
CA THR A 396 16.48 37.06 -87.83
C THR A 396 15.57 35.86 -87.57
N SER A 397 16.17 34.68 -87.37
CA SER A 397 15.48 33.42 -87.09
C SER A 397 15.47 33.12 -85.59
N CYS A 398 14.41 32.46 -85.11
CA CYS A 398 14.31 32.04 -83.71
C CYS A 398 14.85 30.63 -83.52
N TYR A 399 15.51 30.41 -82.39
CA TYR A 399 16.05 29.11 -82.00
C TYR A 399 15.52 28.72 -80.63
N ASN A 400 15.43 27.42 -80.38
CA ASN A 400 15.04 26.90 -79.07
C ASN A 400 16.15 27.11 -78.02
N GLU A 401 17.40 27.19 -78.47
CA GLU A 401 18.60 27.45 -77.68
C GLU A 401 19.01 28.93 -77.76
N LEU A 402 19.73 29.40 -76.74
CA LEU A 402 20.11 30.81 -76.67
C LEU A 402 21.32 31.09 -77.56
N THR A 403 21.22 32.07 -78.46
CA THR A 403 22.33 32.48 -79.33
C THR A 403 23.37 33.28 -78.55
N VAL A 404 24.60 32.77 -78.51
CA VAL A 404 25.71 33.37 -77.77
C VAL A 404 26.96 33.51 -78.63
N LEU A 405 27.81 34.48 -78.30
CA LEU A 405 29.12 34.71 -78.91
C LEU A 405 30.19 34.15 -77.98
N TYR A 406 31.01 33.23 -78.50
CA TYR A 406 32.16 32.67 -77.80
C TYR A 406 33.37 32.64 -78.75
N ASN A 407 34.49 33.23 -78.34
CA ASN A 407 35.70 33.38 -79.16
C ASN A 407 35.41 33.96 -80.57
N ASN A 408 34.61 35.03 -80.64
CA ASN A 408 34.17 35.69 -81.89
C ASN A 408 33.41 34.79 -82.89
N LYS A 409 32.95 33.61 -82.45
CA LYS A 409 32.10 32.72 -83.23
C LYS A 409 30.73 32.58 -82.56
N THR A 410 29.69 32.46 -83.37
CA THR A 410 28.33 32.22 -82.87
C THR A 410 28.20 30.76 -82.45
N TYR A 411 27.70 30.54 -81.24
CA TYR A 411 27.31 29.25 -80.69
C TYR A 411 25.88 29.34 -80.18
N TYR A 412 25.29 28.20 -79.89
CA TYR A 412 23.99 28.09 -79.26
C TYR A 412 24.17 27.45 -77.88
N MET A 413 23.51 27.99 -76.87
CA MET A 413 23.60 27.53 -75.50
C MET A 413 22.33 26.78 -75.12
N ALA A 414 22.48 25.52 -74.71
CA ALA A 414 21.36 24.67 -74.34
C ALA A 414 20.57 25.25 -73.13
N PRO A 415 19.23 25.29 -73.16
CA PRO A 415 18.41 26.00 -72.17
C PRO A 415 18.56 25.55 -70.71
N LYS A 416 18.93 24.28 -70.47
CA LYS A 416 18.98 23.71 -69.11
C LYS A 416 20.40 23.38 -68.65
N THR A 417 21.18 22.70 -69.50
CA THR A 417 22.57 22.31 -69.21
C THR A 417 23.55 23.47 -69.42
N HIS A 418 23.16 24.52 -70.15
CA HIS A 418 24.01 25.65 -70.56
C HIS A 418 25.26 25.23 -71.35
N THR A 419 25.24 24.03 -71.94
CA THR A 419 26.33 23.51 -72.78
C THR A 419 26.31 24.20 -74.13
N LEU A 420 27.50 24.55 -74.64
CA LEU A 420 27.68 25.15 -75.94
C LEU A 420 27.57 24.10 -77.04
N GLN A 421 26.80 24.40 -78.07
CA GLN A 421 26.65 23.60 -79.28
C GLN A 421 26.84 24.47 -80.53
N LYS A 422 27.36 23.85 -81.59
CA LYS A 422 27.68 24.53 -82.86
C LYS A 422 26.44 24.88 -83.69
N TYR A 423 25.34 24.15 -83.49
CA TYR A 423 24.11 24.28 -84.25
C TYR A 423 22.92 24.46 -83.31
N GLY A 424 21.96 25.31 -83.68
CA GLY A 424 20.72 25.53 -82.94
C GLY A 424 19.53 24.87 -83.63
N THR A 425 18.51 24.53 -82.86
CA THR A 425 17.23 24.03 -83.35
C THR A 425 16.37 25.22 -83.75
N GLN A 426 16.24 25.47 -85.06
CA GLN A 426 15.41 26.55 -85.56
C GLN A 426 13.92 26.28 -85.29
N ILE A 427 13.22 27.28 -84.76
CA ILE A 427 11.79 27.24 -84.47
C ILE A 427 11.07 28.41 -85.13
N ASN A 428 9.76 28.27 -85.31
CA ASN A 428 8.93 29.38 -85.75
C ASN A 428 8.84 30.44 -84.65
N CYS A 429 9.19 31.69 -84.99
CA CYS A 429 9.06 32.81 -84.07
C CYS A 429 7.59 33.02 -83.66
N ASN A 430 7.30 32.90 -82.37
CA ASN A 430 5.96 33.09 -81.81
C ASN A 430 6.01 34.09 -80.64
N SER A 431 5.19 35.14 -80.72
CA SER A 431 5.12 36.17 -79.68
C SER A 431 4.30 35.77 -78.45
N LEU A 432 3.42 34.78 -78.58
CA LEU A 432 2.60 34.27 -77.46
C LEU A 432 3.36 33.25 -76.61
N PHE A 433 4.21 32.44 -77.26
CA PHE A 433 4.97 31.36 -76.62
C PHE A 433 6.44 31.40 -77.07
N PRO A 434 7.19 32.46 -76.72
CA PRO A 434 8.60 32.54 -77.08
C PRO A 434 9.44 31.55 -76.28
N PRO A 435 10.58 31.07 -76.83
CA PRO A 435 11.59 30.38 -76.03
C PRO A 435 12.07 31.34 -74.93
N ALA A 436 11.99 30.88 -73.68
CA ALA A 436 12.25 31.74 -72.54
C ALA A 436 13.32 31.16 -71.62
N PHE A 437 14.18 32.04 -71.13
CA PHE A 437 15.32 31.69 -70.30
C PHE A 437 15.28 32.49 -69.01
N ASN A 438 15.68 31.85 -67.92
CA ASN A 438 15.84 32.50 -66.63
C ASN A 438 17.24 33.13 -66.58
N LEU A 439 17.30 34.46 -66.62
CA LEU A 439 18.53 35.24 -66.53
C LEU A 439 18.47 36.05 -65.24
N ASP A 440 19.35 35.76 -64.29
CA ASP A 440 19.45 36.42 -62.99
C ASP A 440 18.12 36.51 -62.19
N GLY A 441 17.27 35.48 -62.30
CA GLY A 441 16.02 35.38 -61.55
C GLY A 441 14.80 35.95 -62.27
N ASN A 442 15.00 36.64 -63.40
CA ASN A 442 13.94 37.14 -64.26
C ASN A 442 13.82 36.28 -65.53
N TRP A 443 12.60 36.12 -66.02
CA TRP A 443 12.34 35.33 -67.23
C TRP A 443 12.27 36.23 -68.46
N TYR A 444 13.07 35.93 -69.47
CA TYR A 444 13.08 36.66 -70.72
C TYR A 444 12.73 35.74 -71.88
N GLY A 445 11.74 36.12 -72.67
CA GLY A 445 11.38 35.50 -73.94
C GLY A 445 12.19 36.09 -75.09
N PHE A 446 12.70 35.22 -75.96
CA PHE A 446 13.53 35.58 -77.10
C PHE A 446 12.77 35.36 -78.41
N PHE A 447 12.26 36.43 -79.01
CA PHE A 447 11.53 36.36 -80.29
C PHE A 447 11.58 37.72 -81.00
N PRO A 448 12.13 37.79 -82.21
CA PRO A 448 13.07 38.83 -82.71
C PRO A 448 13.66 39.90 -81.74
N ASN A 449 12.92 40.38 -80.74
CA ASN A 449 13.32 41.22 -79.63
C ASN A 449 13.20 40.46 -78.30
N ILE A 450 13.97 40.88 -77.30
CA ILE A 450 13.92 40.32 -75.95
C ILE A 450 12.79 41.00 -75.18
N GLN A 451 11.94 40.23 -74.51
CA GLN A 451 10.90 40.75 -73.62
C GLN A 451 10.87 39.98 -72.32
N GLU A 452 10.67 40.67 -71.21
CA GLU A 452 10.43 40.03 -69.92
C GLU A 452 9.04 39.34 -69.93
N ILE A 453 8.97 38.12 -69.41
CA ILE A 453 7.73 37.34 -69.32
C ILE A 453 7.39 37.02 -67.86
N LYS A 454 6.13 36.66 -67.60
CA LYS A 454 5.69 36.25 -66.26
C LYS A 454 6.43 34.98 -65.82
N THR A 455 6.90 34.98 -64.57
CA THR A 455 7.51 33.82 -63.91
C THR A 455 6.56 32.61 -63.94
N PRO A 456 6.99 31.47 -64.50
CA PRO A 456 6.18 30.24 -64.54
C PRO A 456 5.87 29.68 -63.13
N GLN A 457 4.69 29.04 -62.99
CA GLN A 457 4.29 28.37 -61.74
C GLN A 457 5.13 27.11 -61.50
N LYS A 458 5.59 26.91 -60.26
CA LYS A 458 6.28 25.70 -59.82
C LYS A 458 5.27 24.64 -59.35
N LEU A 459 5.51 23.37 -59.68
CA LEU A 459 4.77 22.23 -59.15
C LEU A 459 5.10 22.01 -57.66
N LYS A 460 4.12 21.61 -56.86
CA LYS A 460 4.29 21.28 -55.43
C LYS A 460 3.99 19.80 -55.19
N PRO A 461 4.82 19.08 -54.42
CA PRO A 461 4.51 17.70 -54.04
C PRO A 461 3.35 17.64 -53.02
N ASN A 462 2.52 16.60 -53.11
CA ASN A 462 1.30 16.40 -52.32
C ASN A 462 1.44 15.27 -51.25
N THR A 463 2.56 15.20 -50.54
CA THR A 463 2.77 14.13 -49.54
C THR A 463 2.54 14.63 -48.11
N ALA A 464 1.56 14.05 -47.42
CA ALA A 464 1.40 14.12 -45.97
C ALA A 464 1.65 12.71 -45.37
N TRP A 465 2.76 12.53 -44.67
CA TRP A 465 3.07 11.27 -44.00
C TRP A 465 2.23 11.14 -42.71
N THR A 466 1.62 9.98 -42.49
CA THR A 466 0.87 9.69 -41.25
C THR A 466 1.58 8.58 -40.47
N TRP A 467 1.78 8.79 -39.17
CA TRP A 467 2.33 7.80 -38.23
C TRP A 467 1.43 7.68 -37.01
N THR A 468 1.24 6.46 -36.52
CA THR A 468 0.41 6.15 -35.35
C THR A 468 1.27 5.54 -34.23
N TYR A 469 1.25 6.16 -33.06
CA TYR A 469 1.92 5.65 -31.86
C TYR A 469 1.18 4.42 -31.28
N LYS A 470 1.95 3.42 -30.82
CA LYS A 470 1.43 2.29 -30.03
C LYS A 470 1.66 2.56 -28.53
N SER A 471 0.60 2.55 -27.73
CA SER A 471 0.66 2.74 -26.28
C SER A 471 1.01 1.46 -25.51
N LEU A 472 1.48 1.62 -24.27
CA LEU A 472 1.70 0.53 -23.31
C LEU A 472 0.46 0.36 -22.43
N ASP A 473 -0.50 -0.44 -22.88
CA ASP A 473 -1.83 -0.49 -22.25
C ASP A 473 -1.83 -1.16 -20.86
N PHE A 474 -0.92 -2.11 -20.61
CA PHE A 474 -0.93 -2.93 -19.38
C PHE A 474 0.04 -2.46 -18.28
N LEU A 475 0.97 -1.55 -18.56
CA LEU A 475 2.04 -1.14 -17.63
C LEU A 475 1.51 -0.55 -16.30
N MET A 476 0.44 0.25 -16.39
CA MET A 476 -0.14 0.96 -15.25
C MET A 476 -0.83 0.03 -14.25
N ASN A 477 -1.35 -1.10 -14.73
CA ASN A 477 -2.22 -1.97 -13.94
C ASN A 477 -1.56 -3.28 -13.53
N SER A 478 -0.43 -3.64 -14.15
CA SER A 478 0.08 -5.01 -14.15
C SER A 478 1.60 -5.02 -13.97
N GLY A 479 2.13 -6.06 -13.33
CA GLY A 479 3.56 -6.26 -13.06
C GLY A 479 3.85 -7.72 -12.72
N ILE A 480 4.99 -8.04 -12.08
CA ILE A 480 5.26 -9.43 -11.62
C ILE A 480 4.35 -9.88 -10.47
N TYR A 481 3.70 -8.94 -9.78
CA TYR A 481 2.78 -9.19 -8.67
C TYR A 481 1.37 -8.72 -9.03
N THR A 482 0.36 -9.44 -8.54
CA THR A 482 -1.05 -9.06 -8.71
C THR A 482 -1.41 -7.88 -7.82
N LYS A 483 -2.50 -7.18 -8.15
CA LYS A 483 -2.99 -6.05 -7.35
C LYS A 483 -3.26 -6.42 -5.89
N ASP A 484 -3.80 -7.63 -5.65
CA ASP A 484 -4.10 -8.10 -4.29
C ASP A 484 -2.83 -8.33 -3.47
N THR A 485 -1.80 -8.93 -4.06
CA THR A 485 -0.50 -9.14 -3.39
C THR A 485 0.18 -7.80 -3.06
N MET A 486 0.12 -6.82 -3.97
CA MET A 486 0.66 -5.48 -3.72
C MET A 486 -0.11 -4.74 -2.63
N LYS A 487 -1.44 -4.89 -2.59
CA LYS A 487 -2.27 -4.31 -1.52
C LYS A 487 -1.96 -4.93 -0.17
N ALA A 488 -1.81 -6.26 -0.09
CA ALA A 488 -1.42 -6.95 1.14
C ALA A 488 -0.02 -6.52 1.62
N PHE A 489 0.91 -6.30 0.69
CA PHE A 489 2.24 -5.74 0.99
C PHE A 489 2.18 -4.31 1.54
N GLN A 490 1.41 -3.43 0.90
CA GLN A 490 1.19 -2.05 1.38
C GLN A 490 0.61 -2.03 2.79
N GLN A 491 -0.42 -2.85 3.04
CA GLN A 491 -1.01 -3.00 4.37
C GLN A 491 0.04 -3.48 5.39
N HIS A 492 0.89 -4.44 5.02
CA HIS A 492 1.94 -4.92 5.92
C HIS A 492 2.97 -3.86 6.29
N ILE A 493 3.37 -2.99 5.35
CA ILE A 493 4.30 -1.88 5.61
C ILE A 493 3.68 -0.80 6.50
N ILE A 494 2.40 -0.49 6.27
CA ILE A 494 1.69 0.58 7.00
C ILE A 494 1.27 0.11 8.41
N TYR A 495 1.07 -1.19 8.60
CA TYR A 495 0.56 -1.77 9.85
C TYR A 495 1.30 -1.32 11.13
N PRO A 496 2.66 -1.33 11.21
CA PRO A 496 3.34 -0.84 12.42
C PRO A 496 3.03 0.62 12.76
N GLN A 497 2.89 1.50 11.77
CA GLN A 497 2.54 2.90 11.98
C GLN A 497 1.10 3.04 12.48
N GLU A 498 0.17 2.26 11.93
CA GLU A 498 -1.22 2.22 12.40
C GLU A 498 -1.30 1.70 13.83
N VAL A 499 -0.54 0.66 14.20
CA VAL A 499 -0.51 0.11 15.56
C VAL A 499 -0.06 1.15 16.58
N ASP A 500 0.98 1.94 16.28
CA ASP A 500 1.44 3.00 17.17
C ASP A 500 0.38 4.09 17.35
N ALA A 501 -0.30 4.49 16.27
CA ALA A 501 -1.41 5.44 16.33
C ALA A 501 -2.58 4.91 17.17
N VAL A 502 -2.96 3.64 16.96
CA VAL A 502 -4.01 2.96 17.73
C VAL A 502 -3.63 2.87 19.21
N LYS A 503 -2.40 2.48 19.53
CA LYS A 503 -1.90 2.44 20.92
C LYS A 503 -1.98 3.80 21.59
N ASN A 504 -1.52 4.86 20.91
CA ASN A 504 -1.58 6.22 21.45
C ASN A 504 -3.03 6.70 21.64
N ASN A 505 -3.93 6.37 20.72
CA ASN A 505 -5.36 6.67 20.85
C ASN A 505 -5.99 5.92 22.04
N ILE A 506 -5.66 4.65 22.25
CA ILE A 506 -6.12 3.86 23.41
C ILE A 506 -5.59 4.47 24.72
N ILE A 507 -4.30 4.83 24.78
CA ILE A 507 -3.72 5.48 25.96
C ILE A 507 -4.44 6.80 26.25
N ARG A 508 -4.60 7.65 25.23
CA ARG A 508 -5.30 8.93 25.34
C ARG A 508 -6.75 8.76 25.82
N GLN A 509 -7.47 7.78 25.28
CA GLN A 509 -8.83 7.45 25.72
C GLN A 509 -8.86 6.92 27.15
N SER A 510 -7.90 6.08 27.55
CA SER A 510 -7.79 5.55 28.92
C SER A 510 -7.47 6.64 29.96
N MET A 511 -6.81 7.73 29.53
CA MET A 511 -6.56 8.92 30.33
C MET A 511 -7.75 9.89 30.37
N GLY A 512 -8.88 9.56 29.73
CA GLY A 512 -10.11 10.37 29.75
C GLY A 512 -10.17 11.49 28.71
N TYR A 513 -9.25 11.54 27.75
CA TYR A 513 -9.31 12.51 26.65
C TYR A 513 -10.22 12.00 25.52
N GLU A 514 -10.98 12.90 24.91
CA GLU A 514 -11.80 12.58 23.74
C GLU A 514 -10.93 12.15 22.54
N THR A 515 -11.32 11.04 21.92
CA THR A 515 -10.77 10.54 20.66
C THR A 515 -11.93 10.26 19.70
N VAL A 516 -11.75 10.54 18.41
CA VAL A 516 -12.74 10.19 17.38
C VAL A 516 -12.75 8.67 17.24
N SER A 517 -13.92 8.04 17.34
CA SER A 517 -14.05 6.58 17.24
C SER A 517 -13.66 6.08 15.85
N GLN A 518 -12.42 5.62 15.69
CA GLN A 518 -11.90 5.05 14.42
C GLN A 518 -12.37 3.59 14.20
N CYS A 519 -13.60 3.24 14.58
CA CYS A 519 -14.14 1.87 14.49
C CYS A 519 -13.26 0.78 15.14
N LEU A 520 -12.50 1.11 16.20
CA LEU A 520 -11.76 0.12 16.97
C LEU A 520 -12.75 -0.77 17.76
N GLN A 521 -12.76 -2.07 17.45
CA GLN A 521 -13.59 -3.04 18.15
C GLN A 521 -12.93 -3.46 19.47
N PHE A 522 -13.31 -2.81 20.57
CA PHE A 522 -12.83 -3.16 21.92
C PHE A 522 -13.38 -4.49 22.47
N LYS A 523 -14.28 -5.16 21.73
CA LYS A 523 -14.91 -6.43 22.13
C LYS A 523 -13.90 -7.54 22.44
N HIS A 524 -12.71 -7.51 21.83
CA HIS A 524 -11.63 -8.48 22.08
C HIS A 524 -10.68 -8.09 23.22
N LEU A 525 -10.73 -6.85 23.72
CA LEU A 525 -9.89 -6.37 24.82
C LEU A 525 -10.53 -6.57 26.19
N ILE A 526 -11.86 -6.68 26.25
CA ILE A 526 -12.62 -6.91 27.48
C ILE A 526 -13.56 -8.08 27.23
N ASP A 527 -13.22 -9.23 27.81
CA ASP A 527 -14.03 -10.45 27.69
C ASP A 527 -15.37 -10.27 28.42
N GLU A 528 -16.47 -10.49 27.71
CA GLU A 528 -17.85 -10.36 28.20
C GLU A 528 -18.07 -11.23 29.45
N ASN A 529 -17.39 -12.39 29.51
CA ASN A 529 -17.42 -13.28 30.67
C ASN A 529 -16.72 -12.70 31.91
N THR A 530 -15.71 -11.84 31.73
CA THR A 530 -15.04 -11.17 32.87
C THR A 530 -15.87 -10.04 33.43
N LEU A 531 -16.58 -9.29 32.58
CA LEU A 531 -17.48 -8.23 33.01
C LEU A 531 -18.71 -8.80 33.72
N GLY A 532 -19.31 -9.86 33.16
CA GLY A 532 -20.43 -10.58 33.78
C GLY A 532 -20.06 -11.11 35.17
N LYS A 533 -18.90 -11.76 35.31
CA LYS A 533 -18.42 -12.27 36.61
C LYS A 533 -18.08 -11.17 37.61
N MET A 534 -17.53 -10.04 37.17
CA MET A 534 -17.27 -8.90 38.08
C MET A 534 -18.58 -8.30 38.61
N VAL A 535 -19.57 -8.13 37.74
CA VAL A 535 -20.88 -7.60 38.11
C VAL A 535 -21.61 -8.58 39.03
N GLU A 536 -21.63 -9.86 38.69
CA GLU A 536 -22.40 -10.85 39.43
C GLU A 536 -21.77 -11.18 40.79
N ASP A 537 -20.44 -11.30 40.89
CA ASP A 537 -19.79 -11.77 42.13
C ASP A 537 -19.50 -10.64 43.15
N LYS A 538 -19.32 -9.39 42.70
CA LYS A 538 -19.06 -8.24 43.61
C LYS A 538 -20.27 -7.36 43.87
N LEU A 539 -21.07 -7.00 42.86
CA LEU A 539 -22.23 -6.12 43.09
C LEU A 539 -23.37 -6.84 43.81
N PHE A 540 -23.62 -8.11 43.48
CA PHE A 540 -24.73 -8.85 44.09
C PHE A 540 -24.48 -9.17 45.58
N LYS A 541 -23.23 -9.47 45.96
CA LYS A 541 -22.84 -9.62 47.38
C LYS A 541 -22.97 -8.31 48.17
N LEU A 542 -22.57 -7.18 47.58
CA LEU A 542 -22.73 -5.86 48.21
C LEU A 542 -24.22 -5.50 48.38
N TRP A 543 -25.04 -5.80 47.38
CA TRP A 543 -26.48 -5.51 47.41
C TRP A 543 -27.24 -6.41 48.40
N GLY A 544 -26.87 -7.69 48.48
CA GLY A 544 -27.43 -8.62 49.47
C GLY A 544 -27.18 -8.17 50.92
N TRP A 545 -25.96 -7.71 51.22
CA TRP A 545 -25.65 -7.20 52.56
C TRP A 545 -26.40 -5.90 52.90
N PHE A 546 -26.50 -4.98 51.94
CA PHE A 546 -27.24 -3.71 52.11
C PHE A 546 -28.74 -3.93 52.39
N THR A 547 -29.37 -4.85 51.67
CA THR A 547 -30.79 -5.19 51.87
C THR A 547 -31.04 -5.87 53.23
N THR A 548 -30.14 -6.75 53.67
CA THR A 548 -30.23 -7.40 54.98
C THR A 548 -30.15 -6.39 56.13
N ILE A 549 -29.19 -5.44 56.07
CA ILE A 549 -29.12 -4.35 57.07
C ILE A 549 -30.39 -3.49 57.04
N GLY A 550 -30.86 -3.14 55.84
CA GLY A 550 -32.07 -2.33 55.67
C GLY A 550 -33.31 -2.96 56.32
N THR A 551 -33.52 -4.26 56.11
CA THR A 551 -34.66 -4.99 56.73
C THR A 551 -34.56 -5.07 58.25
N PHE A 552 -33.36 -5.28 58.80
CA PHE A 552 -33.15 -5.32 60.25
C PHE A 552 -33.42 -3.96 60.92
N VAL A 553 -32.89 -2.88 60.35
CA VAL A 553 -33.10 -1.50 60.86
C VAL A 553 -34.57 -1.10 60.74
N SER A 554 -35.24 -1.48 59.64
CA SER A 554 -36.68 -1.26 59.44
C SER A 554 -37.52 -1.94 60.52
N GLY A 555 -37.24 -3.21 60.83
CA GLY A 555 -37.96 -3.95 61.89
C GLY A 555 -37.78 -3.33 63.27
N LEU A 556 -36.55 -2.90 63.60
CA LEU A 556 -36.22 -2.29 64.89
C LEU A 556 -36.90 -0.92 65.06
N MET A 557 -36.93 -0.10 63.99
CA MET A 557 -37.67 1.16 63.98
C MET A 557 -39.19 0.95 64.11
N GLY A 558 -39.74 -0.10 63.50
CA GLY A 558 -41.15 -0.47 63.66
C GLY A 558 -41.53 -0.77 65.12
N ILE A 559 -40.71 -1.55 65.81
CA ILE A 559 -40.92 -1.89 67.24
C ILE A 559 -40.83 -0.62 68.11
N LEU A 560 -39.82 0.22 67.90
CA LEU A 560 -39.67 1.48 68.64
C LEU A 560 -40.87 2.41 68.42
N PHE A 561 -41.42 2.44 67.21
CA PHE A 561 -42.59 3.24 66.89
C PHE A 561 -43.84 2.75 67.65
N VAL A 562 -44.08 1.44 67.68
CA VAL A 562 -45.20 0.85 68.44
C VAL A 562 -45.08 1.15 69.94
N ILE A 563 -43.90 0.97 70.52
CA ILE A 563 -43.63 1.30 71.93
C ILE A 563 -43.95 2.78 72.19
N LYS A 564 -43.46 3.68 71.33
CA LYS A 564 -43.69 5.12 71.49
C LYS A 564 -45.18 5.48 71.40
N VAL A 565 -45.93 4.88 70.47
CA VAL A 565 -47.38 5.08 70.38
C VAL A 565 -48.09 4.61 71.64
N THR A 566 -47.74 3.43 72.16
CA THR A 566 -48.36 2.91 73.39
C THR A 566 -48.11 3.79 74.61
N LEU A 567 -46.88 4.29 74.80
CA LEU A 567 -46.56 5.24 75.88
C LEU A 567 -47.35 6.54 75.75
N THR A 568 -47.48 7.06 74.53
CA THR A 568 -48.22 8.32 74.29
C THR A 568 -49.71 8.18 74.64
N LEU A 569 -50.32 7.02 74.35
CA LEU A 569 -51.72 6.73 74.73
C LEU A 569 -51.89 6.66 76.25
N ILE A 570 -50.96 6.02 76.96
CA ILE A 570 -50.98 5.94 78.44
C ILE A 570 -50.85 7.34 79.05
N ASP A 571 -49.88 8.14 78.59
CA ASP A 571 -49.67 9.50 79.08
C ASP A 571 -50.88 10.41 78.84
N THR A 572 -51.50 10.27 77.65
CA THR A 572 -52.73 11.00 77.32
C THR A 572 -53.87 10.62 78.27
N GLY A 573 -54.04 9.32 78.56
CA GLY A 573 -55.04 8.83 79.52
C GLY A 573 -54.82 9.36 80.94
N ILE A 574 -53.57 9.36 81.42
CA ILE A 574 -53.19 9.90 82.74
C ILE A 574 -53.47 11.41 82.80
N ASN A 575 -53.06 12.16 81.79
CA ASN A 575 -53.26 13.61 81.70
C ASN A 575 -54.75 13.99 81.68
N ILE A 576 -55.57 13.27 80.91
CA ILE A 576 -57.03 13.46 80.89
C ILE A 576 -57.63 13.14 82.26
N THR A 577 -57.17 12.09 82.93
CA THR A 577 -57.65 11.72 84.28
C THR A 577 -57.32 12.79 85.32
N PHE A 578 -56.10 13.36 85.28
CA PHE A 578 -55.72 14.47 86.16
C PHE A 578 -56.55 15.72 85.86
N LEU A 579 -56.71 16.11 84.60
CA LEU A 579 -57.53 17.27 84.23
C LEU A 579 -58.99 17.09 84.63
N TYR A 580 -59.55 15.88 84.50
CA TYR A 580 -60.90 15.56 84.93
C TYR A 580 -61.08 15.70 86.44
N LYS A 581 -60.14 15.16 87.24
CA LYS A 581 -60.17 15.31 88.71
C LYS A 581 -60.02 16.77 89.17
N THR A 582 -59.30 17.60 88.42
CA THR A 582 -58.98 18.98 88.83
C THR A 582 -60.03 20.01 88.38
N PHE A 583 -60.60 19.83 87.18
CA PHE A 583 -61.51 20.82 86.57
C PHE A 583 -62.91 20.28 86.23
N GLY A 584 -63.19 18.99 86.43
CA GLY A 584 -64.45 18.35 86.02
C GLY A 584 -64.62 18.25 84.50
N TRP A 585 -65.86 18.02 84.03
CA TRP A 585 -66.16 17.98 82.59
C TRP A 585 -66.10 19.40 82.00
N SER A 586 -65.00 19.74 81.33
CA SER A 586 -64.81 21.04 80.67
C SER A 586 -64.02 20.92 79.38
N THR A 587 -64.06 21.97 78.54
CA THR A 587 -63.27 22.05 77.29
C THR A 587 -61.76 21.96 77.51
N LYS A 588 -61.28 22.10 78.76
CA LYS A 588 -59.87 21.94 79.15
C LYS A 588 -59.38 20.50 79.10
N LEU A 589 -60.27 19.50 78.99
CA LEU A 589 -59.90 18.09 78.84
C LEU A 589 -59.17 17.79 77.53
N LEU A 590 -59.44 18.56 76.47
CA LEU A 590 -58.75 18.43 75.18
C LEU A 590 -57.24 18.75 75.28
N ALA A 591 -56.81 19.48 76.31
CA ALA A 591 -55.40 19.72 76.58
C ALA A 591 -54.64 18.45 77.00
N GLY A 592 -55.34 17.36 77.35
CA GLY A 592 -54.75 16.08 77.75
C GLY A 592 -53.90 15.41 76.68
N PHE A 593 -54.14 15.70 75.39
CA PHE A 593 -53.32 15.24 74.26
C PHE A 593 -51.91 15.86 74.25
N PHE A 594 -51.73 16.99 74.93
CA PHE A 594 -50.46 17.71 74.98
C PHE A 594 -50.00 17.82 76.45
N SER A 595 -49.06 16.96 76.84
CA SER A 595 -48.53 16.88 78.21
C SER A 595 -48.07 18.25 78.75
N SER A 596 -47.39 19.06 77.93
CA SER A 596 -46.91 20.39 78.31
C SER A 596 -48.05 21.37 78.67
N ILE A 597 -49.17 21.32 77.94
CA ILE A 597 -50.33 22.19 78.19
C ILE A 597 -51.06 21.74 79.46
N THR A 598 -51.14 20.42 79.67
CA THR A 598 -51.75 19.82 80.87
C THR A 598 -51.03 20.26 82.15
N HIS A 599 -49.69 20.15 82.18
CA HIS A 599 -48.91 20.53 83.36
C HIS A 599 -49.01 22.03 83.69
N HIS A 600 -49.03 22.88 82.66
CA HIS A 600 -49.19 24.32 82.82
C HIS A 600 -50.57 24.70 83.42
N LEU A 601 -51.64 24.02 83.00
CA LEU A 601 -52.99 24.25 83.53
C LEU A 601 -53.12 23.85 85.01
N ILE A 602 -52.52 22.72 85.40
CA ILE A 602 -52.55 22.22 86.78
C ILE A 602 -51.76 23.15 87.71
N LEU A 603 -50.55 23.60 87.32
CA LEU A 603 -49.75 24.54 88.10
C LEU A 603 -50.49 25.86 88.36
N ARG A 604 -51.18 26.39 87.35
CA ARG A 604 -51.95 27.64 87.49
C ARG A 604 -53.13 27.48 88.46
N TYR A 605 -53.78 26.31 88.47
CA TYR A 605 -54.85 26.01 89.42
C TYR A 605 -54.33 25.93 90.87
N ASN A 606 -53.24 25.18 91.10
CA ASN A 606 -52.64 25.04 92.42
C ASN A 606 -52.15 26.38 92.99
N LYS A 607 -51.54 27.23 92.15
CA LYS A 607 -51.10 28.58 92.55
C LYS A 607 -52.28 29.45 93.01
N ASN A 608 -53.41 29.38 92.32
CA ASN A 608 -54.61 30.13 92.68
C ASN A 608 -55.25 29.64 93.99
N ASN A 609 -55.24 28.33 94.26
CA ASN A 609 -55.74 27.78 95.52
C ASN A 609 -54.83 28.11 96.72
N TYR A 610 -53.51 28.08 96.53
CA TYR A 610 -52.56 28.41 97.61
C TYR A 610 -52.69 29.87 98.09
N LEU A 611 -52.89 30.80 97.15
CA LEU A 611 -53.15 32.21 97.48
C LEU A 611 -54.46 32.40 98.25
N LYS A 612 -55.48 31.59 97.95
CA LYS A 612 -56.79 31.67 98.60
C LYS A 612 -56.78 31.16 100.04
N ASN A 613 -55.97 30.13 100.33
CA ASN A 613 -55.84 29.56 101.68
C ASN A 613 -54.96 30.42 102.61
N LYS A 614 -53.90 31.04 102.09
CA LYS A 614 -53.01 31.92 102.88
C LYS A 614 -53.74 33.14 103.46
N GLN A 615 -54.71 33.67 102.71
CA GLN A 615 -55.51 34.81 103.15
C GLN A 615 -56.55 34.45 104.22
N PHE A 616 -56.87 33.16 104.37
CA PHE A 616 -57.78 32.67 105.42
C PHE A 616 -57.07 32.42 106.76
N ASP A 617 -55.77 32.11 106.73
CA ASP A 617 -54.95 31.86 107.93
C ASP A 617 -54.47 33.15 108.62
N GLU A 618 -54.19 34.23 107.86
CA GLU A 618 -53.78 35.54 108.42
C GLU A 618 -54.87 36.17 109.30
N ASP A 619 -56.14 36.07 108.92
CA ASP A 619 -57.28 36.63 109.69
C ASP A 619 -57.52 35.90 111.03
N SER A 620 -57.06 34.65 111.16
CA SER A 620 -57.25 33.83 112.37
C SER A 620 -56.23 34.10 113.48
N LEU A 621 -55.09 34.71 113.14
CA LEU A 621 -53.92 34.84 114.01
C LEU A 621 -53.89 36.15 114.82
N GLU A 622 -54.58 37.21 114.37
CA GLU A 622 -54.66 38.46 115.14
C GLU A 622 -55.50 38.33 116.42
N ILE A 623 -56.47 37.40 116.48
CA ILE A 623 -57.36 37.24 117.63
C ILE A 623 -56.65 36.57 118.83
N LYS A 624 -55.55 35.83 118.63
CA LYS A 624 -54.85 35.09 119.70
C LYS A 624 -53.74 35.88 120.40
N ASN A 625 -53.19 36.93 119.80
CA ASN A 625 -52.00 37.61 120.32
C ASN A 625 -52.27 38.71 121.37
N PHE A 626 -53.54 39.04 121.66
CA PHE A 626 -53.87 40.06 122.66
C PHE A 626 -53.95 39.55 124.11
N GLN A 627 -53.81 38.24 124.37
CA GLN A 627 -54.07 37.63 125.69
C GLN A 627 -52.84 37.17 126.51
N CYS A 628 -51.60 37.26 126.03
CA CYS A 628 -50.46 36.58 126.71
C CYS A 628 -49.19 37.39 127.05
N HIS A 629 -49.17 38.74 126.99
CA HIS A 629 -48.00 39.52 127.43
C HIS A 629 -48.15 40.22 128.79
N LYS A 630 -48.97 39.64 129.68
CA LYS A 630 -49.08 40.00 131.11
C LYS A 630 -48.54 38.86 131.97
N ASN A 631 -47.22 38.65 131.99
CA ASN A 631 -46.46 38.15 133.15
C ASN A 631 -44.95 38.06 132.88
N LYS A 632 -44.23 38.72 133.79
CA LYS A 632 -42.79 38.77 134.12
C LYS A 632 -42.01 37.47 133.88
N ILE A 633 -40.77 37.53 133.37
CA ILE A 633 -39.52 37.84 134.10
C ILE A 633 -39.34 36.96 135.35
N ASN A 634 -38.53 35.90 135.24
CA ASN A 634 -37.47 35.47 136.17
C ASN A 634 -36.97 34.06 135.82
N ILE A 635 -35.65 33.86 135.75
CA ILE A 635 -34.87 32.71 136.28
C ILE A 635 -33.37 33.09 136.21
N TYR A 636 -32.69 32.95 137.36
CA TYR A 636 -31.25 32.99 137.67
C TYR A 636 -30.60 31.59 137.46
N PRO A 637 -29.31 31.33 137.73
CA PRO A 637 -28.10 31.93 137.14
C PRO A 637 -27.10 30.85 136.66
N ASN A 638 -26.57 31.00 135.45
CA ASN A 638 -25.20 30.72 135.02
C ASN A 638 -25.12 30.92 133.51
#